data_AF-A0A7V5K743-F1
#
_entry.id   AF-A0A7V5K743-F1
#
_cell.length_a   1.000
_cell.length_b   1.000
_cell.length_c   1.000
_cell.angle_alpha   90.00
_cell.angle_beta   90.00
_cell.angle_gamma   90.00
#
_symmetry.space_group_name_H-M   'P 1'
#
loop_
_entity.id
_entity.type
_entity.pdbx_description
1 polymer ?
#
loop_
_entity_poly.entity_id
_entity_poly.type
_entity_poly.pdbx_seq_one_letter_code
_entity_poly.pdbx_strand_id
1 'polypeptide(L)'
;MSESLITSPLGVLAILAGVASFFFFLEKKTSWKIFNFFPPLIFIYTLPVVFSNTGLIVNESPVYDFMGDTVLPMFLIIMLLDVDVRSAVKVMGKGIFVMLFGTAGVIIGAPIAFWLVKNGLGPEAWKGFGALAGSWIGGTGNMAAVSEGLKTPGEAFGLAVI
;
A
#
# COMPACT_ATOMS: atom_id res chain seq x y z
N MET A 1 3.61 -7.09 -27.04
CA MET A 1 2.84 -7.32 -25.79
C MET A 1 2.79 -8.83 -25.63
N SER A 2 3.52 -9.38 -24.65
CA SER A 2 3.47 -10.82 -24.38
C SER A 2 2.07 -11.17 -23.93
N GLU A 3 1.41 -12.08 -24.67
CA GLU A 3 0.11 -12.61 -24.31
C GLU A 3 0.24 -13.28 -22.94
N SER A 4 -0.46 -12.76 -21.93
CA SER A 4 -0.34 -13.30 -20.57
C SER A 4 -0.91 -14.72 -20.54
N LEU A 5 -0.23 -15.64 -19.85
CA LEU A 5 -0.62 -17.05 -19.81
C LEU A 5 -1.99 -17.24 -19.15
N ILE A 6 -2.27 -16.50 -18.08
CA ILE A 6 -3.52 -16.60 -17.33
C ILE A 6 -4.27 -15.27 -17.38
N THR A 7 -5.38 -15.31 -18.09
CA THR A 7 -6.27 -14.15 -18.32
C THR A 7 -7.65 -14.34 -17.68
N SER A 8 -8.00 -15.56 -17.27
CA SER A 8 -9.32 -15.83 -16.69
C SER A 8 -9.43 -15.24 -15.27
N PRO A 9 -10.54 -14.56 -14.93
CA PRO A 9 -10.74 -14.01 -13.58
C PRO A 9 -10.57 -15.04 -12.46
N LEU A 10 -11.16 -16.23 -12.61
CA LEU A 10 -10.97 -17.31 -11.62
C LEU A 10 -9.51 -17.75 -11.51
N GLY A 11 -8.76 -17.78 -12.62
CA GLY A 11 -7.35 -18.15 -12.62
C GLY A 11 -6.49 -17.14 -11.88
N VAL A 12 -6.72 -15.84 -12.11
CA VAL A 12 -6.06 -14.75 -11.37
C VAL A 12 -6.36 -14.86 -9.88
N LEU A 13 -7.63 -15.00 -9.50
CA LEU A 13 -8.04 -15.14 -8.10
C LEU A 13 -7.41 -16.38 -7.44
N ALA A 14 -7.38 -17.52 -8.14
CA ALA A 14 -6.78 -18.75 -7.63
C ALA A 14 -5.28 -18.60 -7.37
N ILE A 15 -4.56 -17.88 -8.24
CA ILE A 15 -3.13 -17.58 -8.03
C ILE A 15 -2.94 -16.69 -6.81
N LEU A 16 -3.67 -15.58 -6.73
CA LEU A 16 -3.54 -14.65 -5.60
C LEU A 16 -3.85 -15.34 -4.26
N ALA A 17 -4.96 -16.06 -4.20
CA ALA A 17 -5.36 -16.82 -3.02
C ALA A 17 -4.36 -17.95 -2.70
N GLY A 18 -3.83 -18.61 -3.74
CA GLY A 18 -2.82 -19.67 -3.62
C GLY A 18 -1.51 -19.15 -3.04
N VAL A 19 -1.01 -18.02 -3.52
CA VAL A 19 0.19 -17.36 -2.99
C VAL A 19 0.00 -16.96 -1.53
N ALA A 20 -1.12 -16.30 -1.21
CA ALA A 20 -1.43 -15.90 0.16
C ALA A 20 -1.50 -17.12 1.10
N SER A 21 -2.26 -18.14 0.70
CA SER A 21 -2.42 -19.38 1.47
C SER A 21 -1.10 -20.11 1.65
N PHE A 22 -0.28 -20.19 0.60
CA PHE A 22 1.02 -20.86 0.65
C PHE A 22 1.97 -20.20 1.66
N PHE A 23 2.14 -18.87 1.62
CA PHE A 23 3.08 -18.20 2.50
C PHE A 23 2.63 -18.18 3.96
N PHE A 24 1.34 -17.96 4.23
CA PHE A 24 0.83 -18.09 5.60
C PHE A 24 0.90 -19.52 6.13
N PHE A 25 0.59 -20.52 5.30
CA PHE A 25 0.74 -21.91 5.69
C PHE A 25 2.20 -22.29 5.95
N LEU A 26 3.10 -21.84 5.07
CA LEU A 26 4.54 -22.09 5.18
C LEU A 26 5.07 -21.51 6.48
N GLU A 27 4.81 -20.24 6.77
CA GLU A 27 5.22 -19.57 8.00
C GLU A 27 4.73 -20.31 9.26
N LYS A 28 3.42 -20.64 9.29
CA LYS A 28 2.83 -21.38 10.41
C LYS A 28 3.44 -22.77 10.60
N LYS A 29 3.78 -23.47 9.51
CA LYS A 29 4.28 -24.85 9.55
C LYS A 29 5.77 -24.94 9.86
N THR A 30 6.60 -24.10 9.24
CA THR A 30 8.05 -24.21 9.39
C THR A 30 8.61 -23.37 10.53
N SER A 31 7.91 -22.30 10.95
CA SER A 31 8.39 -21.37 12.00
C SER A 31 9.85 -20.96 11.78
N TRP A 32 10.26 -20.83 10.51
CA TRP A 32 11.64 -20.49 10.17
C TRP A 32 11.97 -19.07 10.65
N LYS A 33 13.19 -18.89 11.18
CA LYS A 33 13.66 -17.59 11.68
C LYS A 33 13.65 -16.49 10.61
N ILE A 34 13.65 -16.86 9.33
CA ILE A 34 13.52 -15.91 8.22
C ILE A 34 12.21 -15.13 8.28
N PHE A 35 11.11 -15.75 8.74
CA PHE A 35 9.81 -15.08 8.83
C PHE A 35 9.72 -14.04 9.95
N ASN A 36 10.65 -14.07 10.91
CA ASN A 36 10.77 -13.02 11.92
C ASN A 36 11.36 -11.72 11.34
N PHE A 37 12.15 -11.83 10.27
CA PHE A 37 12.78 -10.69 9.60
C PHE A 37 12.03 -10.29 8.32
N PHE A 38 11.54 -11.28 7.56
CA PHE A 38 10.75 -11.10 6.36
C PHE A 38 9.36 -11.73 6.56
N PRO A 39 8.38 -10.96 7.06
CA PRO A 39 7.02 -11.46 7.24
C PRO A 39 6.45 -12.01 5.92
N PRO A 40 5.56 -13.02 5.99
CA PRO A 40 4.90 -13.60 4.81
C PRO A 40 4.29 -12.56 3.86
N LEU A 41 3.75 -11.47 4.42
CA LEU A 41 3.18 -10.35 3.70
C LEU A 41 4.08 -9.82 2.58
N ILE A 42 5.39 -9.71 2.81
CA ILE A 42 6.34 -9.20 1.80
C ILE A 42 6.24 -10.07 0.54
N PHE A 43 6.28 -11.39 0.69
CA PHE A 43 6.20 -12.32 -0.43
C PHE A 43 4.83 -12.30 -1.11
N ILE A 44 3.76 -12.15 -0.32
CA ILE A 44 2.38 -12.07 -0.83
C ILE A 44 2.18 -10.83 -1.69
N TYR A 45 2.86 -9.72 -1.41
CA TYR A 45 2.85 -8.53 -2.26
C TYR A 45 3.81 -8.63 -3.44
N THR A 46 5.05 -9.07 -3.22
CA THR A 46 6.08 -9.06 -4.27
C THR A 46 5.83 -10.11 -5.35
N LEU A 47 5.36 -11.31 -5.00
CA LEU A 47 5.26 -12.40 -5.95
C LEU A 47 4.20 -12.16 -7.05
N PRO A 48 3.00 -11.64 -6.76
CA PRO A 48 2.05 -11.23 -7.80
C PRO A 48 2.60 -10.15 -8.73
N VAL A 49 3.39 -9.19 -8.22
CA VAL A 49 4.05 -8.18 -9.06
C VAL A 49 5.02 -8.85 -10.04
N VAL A 50 5.80 -9.83 -9.60
CA VAL A 50 6.68 -10.61 -10.48
C VAL A 50 5.86 -11.40 -11.52
N PHE A 51 4.76 -12.02 -11.11
CA PHE A 51 3.88 -12.76 -12.02
C PHE A 51 3.26 -11.87 -13.09
N SER A 52 2.86 -10.64 -12.73
CA SER A 52 2.29 -9.68 -13.66
C SER A 52 3.32 -9.16 -14.68
N ASN A 53 4.54 -8.88 -14.21
CA ASN A 53 5.64 -8.39 -15.05
C ASN A 53 6.23 -9.46 -15.97
N THR A 54 6.21 -10.73 -15.56
CA THR A 54 6.68 -11.86 -16.39
C THR A 54 5.61 -12.36 -17.37
N GLY A 55 4.38 -11.84 -17.30
CA GLY A 55 3.26 -12.26 -18.13
C GLY A 55 2.61 -13.58 -17.70
N LEU A 56 2.85 -14.03 -16.47
CA LEU A 56 2.16 -15.20 -15.92
C LEU A 56 0.68 -14.90 -15.66
N ILE A 57 0.38 -13.76 -15.03
CA ILE A 57 -0.98 -13.23 -14.85
C ILE A 57 -1.13 -11.93 -15.64
N VAL A 58 -2.37 -11.64 -16.05
CA VAL A 58 -2.72 -10.40 -16.74
C VAL A 58 -2.62 -9.19 -15.79
N ASN A 59 -2.15 -8.05 -16.31
CA ASN A 59 -2.03 -6.79 -15.56
C ASN A 59 -3.40 -6.13 -15.27
N GLU A 60 -4.42 -6.45 -16.05
CA GLU A 60 -5.77 -5.94 -15.90
C GLU A 60 -6.76 -7.11 -15.80
N SER A 61 -7.54 -7.14 -14.72
CA SER A 61 -8.55 -8.17 -14.48
C SER A 61 -9.69 -7.59 -13.67
N PRO A 62 -10.96 -7.94 -13.98
CA PRO A 62 -12.12 -7.53 -13.16
C PRO A 62 -12.02 -7.96 -11.69
N VAL A 63 -11.16 -8.95 -11.39
CA VAL A 63 -10.88 -9.37 -10.00
C VAL A 63 -10.26 -8.24 -9.19
N TYR A 64 -9.34 -7.46 -9.77
CA TYR A 64 -8.65 -6.40 -9.04
C TYR A 64 -9.64 -5.32 -8.60
N ASP A 65 -10.50 -4.88 -9.51
CA ASP A 65 -11.54 -3.90 -9.23
C ASP A 65 -12.57 -4.44 -8.23
N PHE A 66 -13.06 -5.68 -8.44
CA PHE A 66 -14.00 -6.30 -7.50
C PHE A 66 -13.43 -6.42 -6.08
N MET A 67 -12.15 -6.79 -5.95
CA MET A 67 -11.50 -6.87 -4.65
C MET A 67 -11.31 -5.49 -4.00
N GLY A 68 -10.92 -4.48 -4.77
CA GLY A 68 -10.71 -3.11 -4.29
C GLY A 68 -12.00 -2.36 -3.95
N ASP A 69 -13.00 -2.44 -4.82
CA ASP A 69 -14.20 -1.60 -4.74
C ASP A 69 -15.33 -2.25 -3.93
N THR A 70 -15.33 -3.57 -3.82
CA THR A 70 -16.40 -4.31 -3.12
C THR A 70 -15.88 -5.05 -1.90
N VAL A 71 -14.91 -5.95 -2.07
CA VAL A 71 -14.46 -6.84 -0.98
C VAL A 71 -13.74 -6.07 0.13
N LEU A 72 -12.83 -5.16 -0.23
CA LEU A 72 -12.07 -4.36 0.73
C LEU A 72 -13.00 -3.49 1.61
N PRO A 73 -13.93 -2.69 1.08
CA PRO A 73 -14.89 -1.95 1.90
C PRO A 73 -15.72 -2.85 2.82
N MET A 74 -16.17 -4.02 2.34
CA MET A 74 -16.89 -4.98 3.19
C MET A 74 -16.03 -5.44 4.37
N PHE A 75 -14.76 -5.80 4.14
CA PHE A 75 -13.86 -6.17 5.24
C PHE A 75 -13.61 -5.02 6.20
N LEU A 76 -13.46 -3.79 5.71
CA LEU A 76 -13.31 -2.61 6.58
C LEU A 76 -14.53 -2.42 7.47
N ILE A 77 -15.75 -2.59 6.95
CA ILE A 77 -16.98 -2.52 7.75
C ILE A 77 -16.97 -3.59 8.84
N ILE A 78 -16.65 -4.85 8.49
CA ILE A 78 -16.60 -5.95 9.45
C ILE A 78 -15.54 -5.67 10.53
N MET A 79 -14.36 -5.18 10.14
CA MET A 79 -13.30 -4.83 11.08
C MET A 79 -13.74 -3.71 12.03
N LEU A 80 -14.44 -2.69 11.52
CA LEU A 80 -14.97 -1.59 12.33
C LEU A 80 -16.05 -2.05 13.32
N LEU A 81 -16.84 -3.07 12.99
CA LEU A 81 -17.82 -3.66 13.91
C LEU A 81 -17.15 -4.38 15.09
N ASP A 82 -15.93 -4.89 14.91
CA ASP A 82 -15.14 -5.54 15.97
C ASP A 82 -14.37 -4.54 16.86
N VAL A 83 -14.33 -3.26 16.48
CA VAL A 83 -13.62 -2.22 17.24
C VAL A 83 -14.36 -1.88 18.54
N ASP A 84 -13.66 -2.02 19.67
CA ASP A 84 -14.10 -1.46 20.95
C ASP A 84 -13.91 0.07 20.96
N VAL A 85 -14.97 0.77 20.59
CA VAL A 85 -15.02 2.23 20.54
C VAL A 85 -14.69 2.87 21.89
N ARG A 86 -15.12 2.28 23.01
CA ARG A 86 -14.88 2.86 24.34
C ARG A 86 -13.41 2.81 24.71
N SER A 87 -12.76 1.68 24.43
CA SER A 87 -11.32 1.53 24.65
C SER A 87 -10.52 2.43 23.71
N ALA A 88 -10.92 2.55 22.44
CA ALA A 88 -10.27 3.45 21.48
C ALA A 88 -10.30 4.92 21.95
N VAL A 89 -11.46 5.40 22.41
CA VAL A 89 -11.60 6.78 22.91
C VAL A 89 -10.75 7.03 24.15
N LYS A 90 -10.64 6.06 25.07
CA LYS A 90 -9.79 6.19 26.27
C LYS A 90 -8.30 6.35 25.94
N VAL A 91 -7.82 5.70 24.87
CA VAL A 91 -6.41 5.75 24.45
C VAL A 91 -6.12 6.96 23.55
N MET A 92 -7.16 7.55 22.93
CA MET A 92 -7.05 8.67 22.00
C MET A 92 -6.17 9.82 22.51
N GLY A 93 -6.27 10.20 23.80
CA GLY A 93 -5.45 11.29 24.35
C GLY A 93 -3.95 11.07 24.20
N LYS A 94 -3.45 9.87 24.52
CA LYS A 94 -2.03 9.51 24.28
C LYS A 94 -1.76 9.29 22.79
N GLY A 95 -2.74 8.75 22.06
CA GLY A 95 -2.67 8.53 20.62
C GLY A 95 -2.40 9.81 19.82
N ILE A 96 -2.94 10.96 20.25
CA ILE A 96 -2.67 12.25 19.60
C ILE A 96 -1.17 12.58 19.61
N PHE A 97 -0.48 12.37 20.73
CA PHE A 97 0.96 12.62 20.77
C PHE A 97 1.73 11.69 19.85
N VAL A 98 1.37 10.39 19.82
CA VAL A 98 1.97 9.43 18.90
C VAL A 98 1.78 9.86 17.44
N MET A 99 0.56 10.30 17.08
CA MET A 99 0.25 10.85 15.77
C MET A 99 1.10 12.08 15.47
N LEU A 100 1.16 13.07 16.38
CA LEU A 100 1.92 14.30 16.18
C LEU A 100 3.43 14.04 16.02
N PHE A 101 4.00 13.11 16.79
CA PHE A 101 5.39 12.70 16.61
C PHE A 101 5.61 12.02 15.26
N GLY A 102 4.70 11.15 14.82
CA GLY A 102 4.72 10.55 13.49
C GLY A 102 4.64 11.61 12.39
N THR A 103 3.71 12.56 12.51
CA THR A 103 3.54 13.69 11.59
C THR A 103 4.80 14.55 11.53
N ALA A 104 5.39 14.92 12.67
CA ALA A 104 6.66 15.65 12.71
C ALA A 104 7.78 14.88 12.02
N GLY A 105 7.83 13.55 12.23
CA GLY A 105 8.74 12.66 11.53
C GLY A 105 8.58 12.72 10.01
N VAL A 106 7.35 12.72 9.49
CA VAL A 106 7.09 12.85 8.04
C VAL A 106 7.43 14.26 7.52
N ILE A 107 7.05 15.32 8.24
CA ILE A 107 7.31 16.72 7.86
C ILE A 107 8.82 17.00 7.76
N ILE A 108 9.64 16.36 8.59
CA ILE A 108 11.10 16.52 8.57
C ILE A 108 11.73 15.50 7.60
N GLY A 109 11.29 14.24 7.67
CA GLY A 109 11.87 13.14 6.92
C GLY A 109 11.65 13.23 5.42
N ALA A 110 10.46 13.63 4.96
CA ALA A 110 10.16 13.70 3.53
C ALA A 110 11.02 14.76 2.79
N PRO A 111 11.20 16.00 3.31
CA PRO A 111 12.15 16.95 2.73
C PRO A 111 13.61 16.48 2.76
N ILE A 112 14.06 15.83 3.84
CA ILE A 112 15.42 15.27 3.92
C ILE A 112 15.61 14.18 2.86
N ALA A 113 14.66 13.25 2.75
CA ALA A 113 14.70 12.19 1.75
C ALA A 113 14.76 12.79 0.34
N PHE A 114 13.88 13.75 0.03
CA PHE A 114 13.93 14.47 -1.25
C PHE A 114 15.29 15.13 -1.48
N TRP A 115 15.83 15.84 -0.49
CA TRP A 115 17.12 16.52 -0.60
C TRP A 115 18.28 15.57 -0.94
N LEU A 116 18.25 14.33 -0.42
CA LEU A 116 19.26 13.30 -0.72
C LEU A 116 19.19 12.79 -2.17
N VAL A 117 17.99 12.70 -2.75
CA VAL A 117 17.80 12.07 -4.07
C VAL A 117 17.47 13.06 -5.20
N LYS A 118 17.24 14.34 -4.90
CA LYS A 118 16.75 15.36 -5.85
C LYS A 118 17.55 15.49 -7.13
N ASN A 119 18.85 15.19 -7.10
CA ASN A 119 19.75 15.37 -8.25
C ASN A 119 19.45 14.39 -9.41
N GLY A 120 18.76 13.28 -9.12
CA GLY A 120 18.30 12.32 -10.14
C GLY A 120 16.83 12.47 -10.52
N LEU A 121 16.14 13.48 -10.00
CA LEU A 121 14.70 13.65 -10.16
C LEU A 121 14.36 14.90 -10.99
N GLY A 122 13.18 14.88 -11.61
CA GLY A 122 12.67 16.03 -12.34
C GLY A 122 12.44 17.24 -11.42
N PRO A 123 12.40 18.47 -11.98
CA PRO A 123 12.26 19.71 -11.19
C PRO A 123 10.98 19.77 -10.36
N GLU A 124 9.93 19.06 -10.77
CA GLU A 124 8.62 19.03 -10.11
C GLU A 124 8.46 17.85 -9.13
N ALA A 125 9.49 17.01 -8.95
CA ALA A 125 9.38 15.80 -8.14
C ALA A 125 9.05 16.07 -6.67
N TRP A 126 9.43 17.24 -6.15
CA TRP A 126 9.08 17.67 -4.78
C TRP A 126 7.56 17.71 -4.54
N LYS A 127 6.75 17.92 -5.59
CA LYS A 127 5.29 17.89 -5.51
C LYS A 127 4.75 16.47 -5.29
N GLY A 128 5.37 15.49 -5.96
CA GLY A 128 5.10 14.07 -5.72
C GLY A 128 5.47 13.67 -4.29
N PHE A 129 6.62 14.12 -3.79
CA PHE A 129 7.00 13.93 -2.38
C PHE A 129 6.03 14.61 -1.41
N GLY A 130 5.49 15.78 -1.76
CA GLY A 130 4.45 16.45 -0.98
C GLY A 130 3.15 15.65 -0.93
N ALA A 131 2.67 15.16 -2.08
CA ALA A 131 1.50 14.29 -2.15
C ALA A 131 1.71 13.00 -1.34
N LEU A 132 2.87 12.36 -1.48
CA LEU A 132 3.26 11.18 -0.70
C LEU A 132 3.26 11.48 0.80
N ALA A 133 3.86 12.59 1.25
CA ALA A 133 3.81 12.99 2.66
C ALA A 133 2.36 13.17 3.16
N GLY A 134 1.48 13.67 2.30
CA GLY A 134 0.05 13.76 2.56
C GLY A 134 -0.58 12.39 2.85
N SER A 135 -0.21 11.35 2.09
CA SER A 135 -0.74 9.98 2.28
C SER A 135 -0.32 9.39 3.63
N TRP A 136 0.90 9.64 4.07
CA TRP A 136 1.42 9.13 5.35
C TRP A 136 0.89 9.87 6.58
N ILE A 137 0.49 11.14 6.44
CA ILE A 137 -0.08 11.93 7.55
C ILE A 137 -1.59 11.70 7.70
N GLY A 138 -2.32 11.57 6.58
CA GLY A 138 -3.79 11.60 6.58
C GLY A 138 -4.46 10.68 5.56
N GLY A 139 -3.75 9.72 4.99
CA GLY A 139 -4.28 8.74 4.05
C GLY A 139 -4.54 9.29 2.65
N THR A 140 -5.21 8.50 1.83
CA THR A 140 -5.45 8.78 0.40
C THR A 140 -6.25 10.05 0.16
N GLY A 141 -7.17 10.41 1.06
CA GLY A 141 -7.91 11.68 1.00
C GLY A 141 -7.01 12.90 1.18
N ASN A 142 -6.09 12.87 2.15
CA ASN A 142 -5.14 13.95 2.38
C ASN A 142 -4.09 14.04 1.25
N MET A 143 -3.66 12.90 0.71
CA MET A 143 -2.82 12.85 -0.49
C MET A 143 -3.47 13.57 -1.68
N ALA A 144 -4.76 13.30 -1.95
CA ALA A 144 -5.50 13.97 -3.01
C ALA A 144 -5.59 15.48 -2.79
N ALA A 145 -5.89 15.91 -1.56
CA ALA A 145 -5.96 17.33 -1.21
C ALA A 145 -4.62 18.07 -1.38
N VAL A 146 -3.51 17.46 -0.92
CA VAL A 146 -2.17 18.02 -1.07
C VAL A 146 -1.76 18.05 -2.54
N SER A 147 -2.06 16.99 -3.30
CA SER A 147 -1.78 16.93 -4.74
C SER A 147 -2.48 18.05 -5.51
N GLU A 148 -3.76 18.29 -5.21
CA GLU A 148 -4.53 19.38 -5.80
C GLU A 148 -3.94 20.75 -5.43
N GLY A 149 -3.61 20.96 -4.15
CA GLY A 149 -3.00 22.21 -3.68
C GLY A 149 -1.64 22.51 -4.32
N LEU A 150 -0.83 21.48 -4.58
CA LEU A 150 0.48 21.60 -5.22
C LEU A 150 0.43 21.62 -6.74
N LYS A 151 -0.73 21.29 -7.33
CA LYS A 151 -0.89 21.02 -8.77
C LYS A 151 0.17 20.01 -9.22
N THR A 152 0.23 18.88 -8.52
CA THR A 152 1.21 17.83 -8.79
C THR A 152 0.98 17.25 -10.19
N PRO A 153 2.02 17.17 -11.05
CA PRO A 153 1.90 16.53 -12.35
C PRO A 153 1.42 15.08 -12.23
N GLY A 154 0.59 14.61 -13.17
CA GLY A 154 0.02 13.26 -13.12
C GLY A 154 1.06 12.14 -13.02
N GLU A 155 2.23 12.32 -13.64
CA GLU A 155 3.36 11.37 -13.52
C GLU A 155 3.92 11.34 -12.09
N ALA A 156 4.15 12.51 -11.47
CA ALA A 156 4.66 12.61 -10.11
C ALA A 156 3.62 12.15 -9.07
N PHE A 157 2.33 12.34 -9.34
CA PHE A 157 1.25 11.79 -8.53
C PHE A 157 1.17 10.27 -8.68
N GLY A 158 1.26 9.75 -9.90
CA GLY A 158 1.29 8.31 -10.18
C GLY A 158 2.38 7.62 -9.37
N LEU A 159 3.60 8.16 -9.37
CA LEU A 159 4.72 7.66 -8.57
C LEU A 159 4.50 7.73 -7.04
N ALA A 160 3.63 8.62 -6.56
CA ALA A 160 3.33 8.77 -5.13
C ALA A 160 2.23 7.80 -4.65
N VAL A 161 1.47 7.21 -5.56
CA VAL A 161 0.36 6.28 -5.26
C VAL A 161 0.83 4.81 -5.23
N ILE A 162 1.94 4.49 -5.90
CA ILE A 162 2.56 3.15 -5.93
C ILE A 162 3.33 2.88 -4.65
#